data_AF-A0A1H8YKM3-F1
#
_entry.id   AF-A0A1H8YKM3-F1
#
_cell.length_a   1.000
_cell.length_b   1.000
_cell.length_c   1.000
_cell.angle_alpha   90.00
_cell.angle_beta   90.00
_cell.angle_gamma   90.00
#
_symmetry.space_group_name_H-M   'P 1'
#
loop_
_entity.id
_entity.type
_entity.pdbx_description
1 polymer ?
#
loop_
_entity_poly.entity_id
_entity_poly.type
_entity_poly.pdbx_seq_one_letter_code
_entity_poly.pdbx_strand_id
1 'polypeptide(L)' 'DTQDGRASGSCTLWVGVTDQLAWSVVTNIGAGSMKTNPCPKAQEVGEAMIAQLKGA' A
#
# COMPACT_ATOMS: atom_id res chain seq x y z
N ASP A 1 -1.67 -8.40 -18.43
CA ASP A 1 -0.70 -8.86 -17.42
C ASP A 1 -1.41 -8.84 -16.09
N THR A 2 -1.66 -10.01 -15.50
CA THR A 2 -2.40 -10.21 -14.23
C THR A 2 -1.51 -10.93 -13.22
N GLN A 3 -0.22 -10.58 -13.19
CA GLN A 3 0.71 -11.16 -12.23
C GLN A 3 0.37 -10.70 -10.82
N ASP A 4 0.10 -11.67 -9.94
CA ASP A 4 -0.02 -11.44 -8.51
C ASP A 4 1.39 -11.22 -7.92
N GLY A 5 1.80 -9.96 -7.84
CA GLY A 5 3.11 -9.56 -7.31
C GLY A 5 3.29 -9.76 -5.80
N ARG A 6 2.25 -10.20 -5.06
CA ARG A 6 2.30 -10.33 -3.60
C ARG A 6 3.34 -11.34 -3.13
N ALA A 7 3.44 -12.48 -3.81
CA ALA A 7 4.45 -13.50 -3.49
C ALA A 7 5.89 -13.00 -3.71
N SER A 8 6.08 -11.99 -4.55
CA SER A 8 7.37 -11.35 -4.82
C SER A 8 7.63 -10.09 -3.98
N GLY A 9 6.75 -9.74 -3.04
CA GLY A 9 6.91 -8.57 -2.17
C GLY A 9 6.35 -7.28 -2.72
N SER A 10 5.55 -7.33 -3.79
CA SER A 10 4.88 -6.15 -4.35
C SER A 10 3.41 -6.09 -3.93
N CYS A 11 2.97 -4.92 -3.45
CA CYS A 11 1.54 -4.60 -3.33
C CYS A 11 1.31 -3.14 -3.69
N THR A 12 0.26 -2.88 -4.48
CA THR A 12 -0.23 -1.53 -4.75
C THR A 12 -1.62 -1.39 -4.14
N LEU A 13 -1.75 -0.51 -3.17
CA LEU A 13 -3.03 -0.13 -2.57
C LEU A 13 -3.44 1.24 -3.09
N TRP A 14 -4.63 1.34 -3.67
CA TRP A 14 -5.23 2.61 -4.05
C TRP A 14 -6.12 3.12 -2.93
N VAL A 15 -5.85 4.34 -2.48
CA VAL A 15 -6.55 5.00 -1.39
C VAL A 15 -7.29 6.20 -1.95
N GLY A 16 -8.62 6.19 -1.89
CA GLY A 16 -9.44 7.37 -2.21
C GLY A 16 -9.27 8.45 -1.14
N VAL A 17 -8.85 9.64 -1.55
CA VAL A 17 -8.69 10.82 -0.67
C VAL A 17 -9.90 11.75 -0.84
N THR A 18 -10.37 11.94 -2.07
CA THR A 18 -11.62 12.63 -2.43
C THR A 18 -12.27 11.93 -3.63
N ASP A 19 -13.45 12.39 -4.04
CA ASP A 19 -14.14 11.89 -5.26
C ASP A 19 -13.31 12.08 -6.55
N GLN A 20 -12.31 12.95 -6.53
CA GLN A 20 -11.47 13.30 -7.68
C GLN A 20 -9.99 12.93 -7.50
N LEU A 21 -9.60 12.44 -6.31
CA LEU A 21 -8.20 12.18 -5.98
C LEU A 21 -8.05 10.82 -5.29
N ALA A 22 -7.23 9.97 -5.90
CA ALA A 22 -6.75 8.72 -5.30
C ALA A 22 -5.23 8.71 -5.27
N TRP A 23 -4.66 8.19 -4.19
CA TRP A 23 -3.23 8.00 -4.03
C TRP A 23 -2.89 6.51 -4.06
N SER A 24 -1.76 6.17 -4.67
CA SER A 24 -1.23 4.81 -4.64
C SER A 24 -0.17 4.67 -3.56
N VAL A 25 -0.35 3.70 -2.66
CA VAL A 25 0.69 3.22 -1.76
C VAL A 25 1.31 1.97 -2.38
N VAL A 26 2.58 2.05 -2.77
CA VAL A 26 3.31 0.95 -3.40
C VAL A 26 4.36 0.43 -2.44
N THR A 27 4.22 -0.82 -2.00
CA THR A 27 5.24 -1.52 -1.23
C THR A 27 6.04 -2.46 -2.14
N ASN A 28 7.37 -2.43 -1.99
CA ASN A 28 8.29 -3.33 -2.68
C ASN A 28 9.26 -3.90 -1.63
N ILE A 29 8.99 -5.11 -1.16
CA ILE A 29 9.70 -5.75 -0.05
C ILE A 29 10.62 -6.85 -0.58
N GLY A 30 11.93 -6.62 -0.54
CA GLY A 30 12.92 -7.55 -1.08
C GLY A 30 13.22 -8.78 -0.21
N ALA A 31 13.02 -8.67 1.11
CA ALA A 31 13.41 -9.67 2.10
C ALA A 31 12.56 -9.60 3.39
N GLY A 32 12.65 -10.63 4.24
CA GLY A 32 11.94 -10.73 5.52
C GLY A 32 10.55 -11.36 5.42
N SER A 33 9.89 -11.54 6.57
CA SER A 33 8.58 -12.21 6.68
C SER A 33 7.46 -11.51 5.89
N MET A 34 7.60 -10.21 5.64
CA MET A 34 6.61 -9.42 4.90
C MET A 34 6.73 -9.56 3.39
N LYS A 35 7.79 -10.20 2.86
CA LYS A 35 7.96 -10.39 1.41
C LYS A 35 6.82 -11.19 0.78
N THR A 36 6.34 -12.23 1.44
CA THR A 36 5.29 -13.09 0.87
C THR A 36 3.88 -12.54 1.12
N ASN A 37 3.76 -11.50 1.94
CA ASN A 37 2.51 -10.82 2.21
C ASN A 37 2.75 -9.31 2.47
N PRO A 38 3.00 -8.52 1.41
CA PRO A 38 3.37 -7.11 1.52
C PRO A 38 2.18 -6.16 1.77
N CYS A 39 0.94 -6.60 1.52
CA CYS A 39 -0.24 -5.74 1.56
C CYS A 39 -0.63 -5.21 2.95
N PRO A 40 -0.48 -5.97 4.06
CA PRO A 40 -0.72 -5.42 5.40
C PRO A 40 0.16 -4.20 5.70
N LYS A 41 1.41 -4.18 5.20
CA LYS A 41 2.27 -3.00 5.34
C LYS A 41 1.79 -1.84 4.47
N ALA A 42 1.29 -2.11 3.26
CA ALA A 42 0.70 -1.07 2.41
C ALA A 42 -0.54 -0.45 3.07
N GLN A 43 -1.37 -1.26 3.74
CA GLN A 43 -2.51 -0.78 4.51
C GLN A 43 -2.09 0.10 5.70
N GLU A 44 -1.16 -0.37 6.54
CA GLU A 44 -0.64 0.39 7.68
C GLU A 44 -0.12 1.78 7.27
N VAL A 45 0.64 1.84 6.16
CA VAL A 45 1.14 3.11 5.61
C VAL A 45 -0.01 3.98 5.09
N GLY A 46 -0.98 3.39 4.38
CA GLY A 46 -2.15 4.13 3.89
C GLY A 46 -2.99 4.74 5.02
N GLU A 47 -3.21 3.98 6.10
CA GLU A 47 -3.90 4.46 7.31
C GLU A 47 -3.14 5.63 7.97
N ALA A 48 -1.81 5.51 8.11
CA ALA A 48 -0.98 6.58 8.66
C ALA A 48 -1.02 7.85 7.80
N MET A 49 -0.99 7.71 6.47
CA MET A 49 -1.12 8.85 5.55
C MET A 49 -2.49 9.53 5.69
N ILE A 50 -3.58 8.75 5.74
CA ILE A 50 -4.93 9.29 5.94
C ILE A 50 -5.01 10.04 7.28
N ALA A 51 -4.46 9.46 8.35
CA ALA A 51 -4.46 10.09 9.67
C ALA A 51 -3.72 11.43 9.65
N GLN A 52 -2.54 11.48 8.99
CA GLN A 52 -1.77 12.70 8.84
C GLN A 52 -2.55 13.78 8.05
N LEU A 53 -3.21 13.41 6.95
CA LEU A 53 -4.00 14.34 6.13
C LEU A 53 -5.23 14.89 6.85
N LYS A 54 -5.84 14.11 7.75
CA LYS A 54 -7.01 14.55 8.54
C LYS A 54 -6.66 15.47 9.71
N GLY A 55 -5.39 15.47 10.15
CA GLY A 55 -4.91 16.25 11.29
C GLY A 55 -3.94 17.39 10.92
N ALA A 56 -3.74 17.64 9.63
CA ALA A 56 -2.93 18.74 9.09
C ALA A 56 -3.79 19.96 8.73
#